data_AF-A0A956HD36-F1
#
_entry.id   AF-A0A956HD36-F1
#
_cell.length_a   1.000
_cell.length_b   1.000
_cell.length_c   1.000
_cell.angle_alpha   90.00
_cell.angle_beta   90.00
_cell.angle_gamma   90.00
#
_symmetry.space_group_name_H-M   'P 1'
#
loop_
_entity.id
_entity.type
_entity.pdbx_description
1 polymer ?
#
loop_
_entity_poly.entity_id
_entity_poly.type
_entity_poly.pdbx_seq_one_letter_code
_entity_poly.pdbx_strand_id
1 'polypeptide(L)' 'TQHGELVDGTPIVWTNTGPDGMRSADPQACDDWTSSDFMDLGRIGASPYTDSRWTNDSDIVNPTICSDLAHVYCFEQE' A
#
# COMPACT_ATOMS: atom_id res chain seq x y z
N THR A 1 16.19 -12.45 2.75
CA THR A 1 17.18 -11.61 3.45
C THR A 1 17.20 -10.24 2.80
N GLN A 2 17.14 -9.15 3.58
CA GLN A 2 17.19 -7.78 3.08
C GLN A 2 18.66 -7.36 2.93
N HIS A 3 19.24 -7.56 1.74
CA HIS A 3 20.65 -7.24 1.46
C HIS A 3 20.87 -5.83 0.88
N GLY A 4 19.90 -4.93 1.01
CA GLY A 4 19.99 -3.57 0.45
C GLY A 4 19.96 -3.52 -1.08
N GLU A 5 19.62 -4.65 -1.73
CA GLU A 5 19.34 -4.68 -3.17
C GLU A 5 18.02 -3.96 -3.45
N LEU A 6 17.99 -3.18 -4.53
CA LEU A 6 16.75 -2.64 -5.04
C LEU A 6 15.85 -3.81 -5.44
N VAL A 7 14.67 -3.88 -4.86
CA VAL A 7 13.63 -4.78 -5.34
C VAL A 7 13.10 -4.17 -6.63
N ASP A 8 13.33 -4.86 -7.75
CA ASP A 8 12.79 -4.45 -9.05
C ASP A 8 11.24 -4.51 -8.98
N GLY A 9 10.56 -3.43 -9.36
CA GLY A 9 9.12 -3.30 -9.16
C GLY A 9 8.62 -1.86 -9.12
N THR A 10 7.30 -1.71 -9.04
CA THR A 10 6.66 -0.40 -8.85
C THR A 10 6.99 0.10 -7.44
N PRO A 11 7.19 1.41 -7.21
CA PRO A 11 7.41 1.92 -5.86
C PRO A 11 6.16 1.85 -4.97
N ILE A 12 5.08 1.21 -5.43
CA ILE A 12 3.77 1.19 -4.78
C ILE A 12 3.81 0.22 -3.60
N VAL A 13 3.20 0.62 -2.49
CA VAL A 13 3.11 -0.16 -1.27
C VAL A 13 1.65 -0.30 -0.89
N TRP A 14 1.19 -1.52 -0.68
CA TRP A 14 -0.13 -1.74 -0.09
C TRP A 14 -0.08 -1.46 1.41
N THR A 15 -0.98 -0.62 1.90
CA THR A 15 -1.00 -0.19 3.31
C THR A 15 -2.42 -0.17 3.90
N ASN A 16 -3.41 0.21 3.09
CA ASN A 16 -4.79 0.47 3.50
C ASN A 16 -4.94 1.37 4.75
N THR A 17 -4.11 2.41 4.84
CA THR A 17 -4.07 3.37 5.93
C THR A 17 -4.30 4.79 5.42
N GLY A 18 -4.78 5.67 6.31
CA GLY A 18 -4.79 7.11 6.08
C GLY A 18 -3.41 7.73 6.27
N PRO A 19 -3.24 9.04 5.98
CA PRO A 19 -1.96 9.74 6.11
C PRO A 19 -1.42 9.81 7.55
N ASP A 20 -2.27 9.54 8.54
CA ASP A 20 -1.94 9.41 9.97
C ASP A 20 -1.54 7.99 10.38
N GLY A 21 -1.52 7.04 9.45
CA GLY A 21 -1.21 5.63 9.69
C GLY A 21 -2.37 4.83 10.30
N MET A 22 -3.55 5.42 10.53
CA MET A 22 -4.71 4.66 10.98
C MET A 22 -5.34 3.88 9.83
N ARG A 23 -5.92 2.71 10.13
CA ARG A 23 -6.65 1.90 9.13
C ARG A 23 -7.72 2.76 8.46
N SER A 24 -7.70 2.79 7.13
CA SER A 24 -8.77 3.43 6.36
C SER A 24 -10.01 2.54 6.39
N ALA A 25 -11.17 3.16 6.65
CA ALA A 25 -12.46 2.49 6.57
C ALA A 25 -12.99 2.37 5.12
N ASP A 26 -12.51 3.23 4.22
CA ASP A 26 -12.93 3.29 2.82
C ASP A 26 -11.73 3.58 1.89
N PRO A 27 -11.45 2.72 0.90
CA PRO A 27 -12.12 1.44 0.61
C PRO A 27 -11.77 0.33 1.61
N GLN A 28 -12.51 -0.79 1.56
CA GLN A 28 -12.38 -1.93 2.45
C GLN A 28 -11.15 -2.80 2.12
N ALA A 29 -9.97 -2.22 1.95
CA ALA A 29 -8.69 -2.95 1.86
C ALA A 29 -8.69 -4.13 0.87
N CYS A 30 -9.29 -4.02 -0.32
CA CYS A 30 -9.45 -5.17 -1.21
C CYS A 30 -10.23 -6.33 -0.57
N ASP A 31 -11.42 -6.03 -0.06
CA ASP A 31 -12.24 -6.93 0.77
C ASP A 31 -11.42 -7.59 1.89
N ASP A 32 -10.80 -6.75 2.73
CA ASP A 32 -9.95 -7.19 3.84
C ASP A 32 -8.82 -8.14 3.39
N TRP A 33 -8.16 -7.77 2.30
CA TRP A 33 -7.03 -8.46 1.69
C TRP A 33 -7.37 -9.84 1.13
N THR A 34 -8.64 -10.05 0.76
CA THR A 34 -9.12 -11.31 0.19
C THR A 34 -9.49 -11.24 -1.28
N SER A 35 -9.60 -10.03 -1.85
CA SER A 35 -9.94 -9.82 -3.25
C SER A 35 -8.74 -9.38 -4.09
N SER A 36 -8.76 -9.82 -5.34
CA SER A 36 -7.91 -9.32 -6.43
C SER A 36 -8.76 -8.87 -7.63
N ASP A 37 -10.05 -8.63 -7.43
CA ASP A 37 -10.96 -8.12 -8.46
C ASP A 37 -10.56 -6.68 -8.86
N PHE A 38 -10.73 -6.35 -10.14
CA PHE A 38 -10.47 -5.01 -10.67
C PHE A 38 -11.55 -4.00 -10.26
N MET A 39 -12.71 -4.47 -9.78
CA MET A 39 -13.79 -3.64 -9.26
C MET A 39 -13.57 -3.23 -7.80
N ASP A 40 -12.71 -3.95 -7.07
CA ASP A 40 -12.40 -3.65 -5.68
C ASP A 40 -11.20 -2.72 -5.59
N LEU A 41 -11.18 -1.93 -4.52
CA LEU A 41 -10.19 -0.89 -4.31
C LEU A 41 -9.46 -1.06 -2.98
N GLY A 42 -8.20 -0.63 -2.94
CA GLY A 42 -7.38 -0.56 -1.74
C GLY A 42 -6.54 0.73 -1.74
N ARG A 43 -6.13 1.19 -0.55
CA ARG A 43 -5.17 2.31 -0.47
C ARG A 43 -3.73 1.87 -0.53
N ILE A 44 -2.94 2.71 -1.18
CA ILE A 44 -1.52 2.54 -1.39
C ILE A 44 -0.73 3.75 -0.89
N GLY A 45 0.55 3.53 -0.63
CA GLY A 45 1.56 4.59 -0.54
C GLY A 45 2.73 4.32 -1.48
N ALA A 46 3.83 5.03 -1.28
CA ALA A 46 5.02 4.88 -2.11
C ALA A 46 6.32 4.79 -1.29
N SER A 47 7.09 3.73 -1.55
CA SER A 47 8.30 3.34 -0.81
C SER A 47 9.46 4.34 -0.82
N PRO A 48 9.62 5.26 -1.80
CA PRO A 48 10.69 6.26 -1.77
C PRO A 48 10.46 7.38 -0.74
N TYR A 49 9.24 7.53 -0.23
CA TYR A 49 8.91 8.60 0.71
C TYR A 49 9.12 8.16 2.16
N THR A 50 9.45 9.13 3.00
CA THR A 50 9.62 8.97 4.45
C THR A 50 8.59 9.77 5.25
N ASP A 51 7.65 10.42 4.56
CA ASP A 51 6.54 11.16 5.14
C ASP A 51 5.21 10.39 4.96
N SER A 52 4.07 11.04 5.15
CA SER A 52 2.75 10.42 5.04
C SER A 52 2.47 9.79 3.66
N ARG A 53 3.20 10.17 2.61
CA ARG A 53 3.07 9.54 1.29
C ARG A 53 3.58 8.10 1.26
N TRP A 54 4.43 7.71 2.22
CA TRP A 54 4.77 6.30 2.40
C TRP A 54 3.54 5.44 2.67
N THR A 55 2.57 5.98 3.42
CA THR A 55 1.38 5.25 3.87
C THR A 55 0.14 5.54 3.02
N ASN A 56 -0.01 6.77 2.54
CA ASN A 56 -1.14 7.20 1.72
C ASN A 56 -0.67 8.32 0.79
N ASP A 57 -0.27 7.95 -0.43
CA ASP A 57 0.22 8.90 -1.43
C ASP A 57 -0.95 9.48 -2.23
N SER A 58 -1.16 10.79 -2.12
CA SER A 58 -2.19 11.52 -2.86
C SER A 58 -1.73 12.01 -4.24
N ASP A 59 -0.44 11.90 -4.56
CA ASP A 59 0.14 12.34 -5.83
C ASP A 59 -0.02 11.28 -6.94
N ILE A 60 -0.54 10.10 -6.59
CA ILE A 60 -0.84 8.98 -7.50
C ILE A 60 -2.33 8.59 -7.44
N VAL A 61 -2.77 7.68 -8.32
CA VAL A 61 -4.13 7.13 -8.27
C VAL A 61 -4.29 6.29 -7.00
N ASN A 62 -4.98 6.84 -6.01
CA ASN A 62 -5.15 6.25 -4.70
C ASN A 62 -6.53 6.62 -4.12
N PRO A 63 -7.42 5.67 -3.86
CA PRO A 63 -7.20 4.21 -3.91
C PRO A 63 -7.02 3.65 -5.34
N THR A 64 -6.33 2.51 -5.46
CA THR A 64 -6.12 1.79 -6.73
C THR A 64 -6.83 0.42 -6.73
N ILE A 65 -6.88 -0.23 -7.89
CA ILE A 65 -7.52 -1.54 -8.09
C ILE A 65 -6.74 -2.67 -7.43
N CYS A 66 -7.45 -3.65 -6.87
CA CYS A 66 -6.85 -4.75 -6.10
C CYS A 66 -6.08 -5.76 -6.95
N SER A 67 -6.21 -5.71 -8.28
CA SER A 67 -5.41 -6.49 -9.21
C SER A 67 -3.99 -5.94 -9.42
N ASP A 68 -3.67 -4.74 -8.90
CA ASP A 68 -2.33 -4.15 -9.05
C ASP A 68 -1.28 -4.86 -8.18
N LEU A 69 -0.09 -5.06 -8.76
CA LEU A 69 1.07 -5.56 -8.05
C LEU A 69 1.75 -4.42 -7.27
N ALA A 70 1.87 -4.60 -5.96
CA ALA A 70 2.56 -3.69 -5.06
C ALA A 70 3.26 -4.44 -3.93
N HIS A 71 4.18 -3.76 -3.24
CA HIS A 71 4.91 -4.32 -2.12
C HIS A 71 4.04 -4.44 -0.87
N VAL A 72 4.31 -5.47 -0.06
CA VAL A 72 3.80 -5.63 1.31
C VAL A 72 5.00 -5.76 2.22
N TYR A 73 5.02 -4.99 3.32
CA TYR A 73 6.11 -4.99 4.29
C TYR A 73 5.67 -5.65 5.58
N CYS A 74 6.54 -6.48 6.15
CA CYS A 74 6.37 -7.05 7.48
C CYS A 74 7.25 -6.26 8.46
N PHE A 75 6.66 -5.86 9.59
CA PHE A 75 7.36 -5.16 10.65
C PHE A 75 7.41 -6.04 11.90
N GLU A 76 8.52 -6.01 12.62
CA GLU A 76 8.62 -6.63 13.94
C GLU A 76 7.71 -5.89 14.93
N GLN A 77 6.92 -6.63 15.70
CA GLN A 77 6.14 -6.09 16.81
C GLN A 77 7.01 -6.09 18.07
N GLU A 78 6.87 -5.05 18.91
CA GLU A 78 7.52 -4.98 20.23
C GLU A 78 7.06 -6.08 21.18
#